data_AF-A0A371F8K7-F1
#
_entry.id   AF-A0A371F8K7-F1
#
_cell.length_a   1.000
_cell.length_b   1.000
_cell.length_c   1.000
_cell.angle_alpha   90.00
_cell.angle_beta   90.00
_cell.angle_gamma   90.00
#
_symmetry.space_group_name_H-M   'P 1'
#
loop_
_entity.id
_entity.type
_entity.pdbx_description
1 polymer ?
#
loop_
_entity_poly.entity_id
_entity_poly.type
_entity_poly.pdbx_seq_one_letter_code
_entity_poly.pdbx_strand_id
1 'polypeptide(L)'
;MDNQATKRVAASVVNVPAQINSIPMLNGTHFKVWKEAVKIVLGCMDLNLALRVEEPIPTMDNLQEVKIEKWERSNRMCLMIMKR
;
A
#
# COMPACT_ATOMS: atom_id res chain seq x y z
N MET A 1 13.35 -21.29 -32.49
CA MET A 1 14.47 -20.75 -31.70
C MET A 1 13.95 -19.50 -31.02
N ASP A 2 13.42 -19.70 -29.81
CA ASP A 2 12.71 -18.68 -29.05
C ASP A 2 13.73 -17.86 -28.26
N ASN A 3 13.75 -16.54 -28.46
CA ASN A 3 14.51 -15.63 -27.62
C ASN A 3 13.58 -14.59 -27.01
N GLN A 4 12.84 -15.01 -25.98
CA GLN A 4 12.14 -14.08 -25.11
C GLN A 4 13.08 -13.74 -23.95
N ALA A 5 13.73 -12.58 -24.07
CA ALA A 5 14.46 -11.96 -22.98
C ALA A 5 13.48 -11.60 -21.85
N THR A 6 13.36 -12.51 -20.87
CA THR A 6 12.69 -12.26 -19.60
C THR A 6 13.46 -11.16 -18.87
N LYS A 7 12.99 -9.91 -19.00
CA LYS A 7 13.43 -8.81 -18.12
C LYS A 7 12.94 -9.16 -16.71
N ARG A 8 13.80 -9.83 -15.94
CA ARG A 8 13.61 -9.96 -14.50
C ARG A 8 13.70 -8.56 -13.91
N VAL A 9 12.56 -7.97 -13.60
CA VAL A 9 12.53 -6.82 -12.67
C VAL A 9 13.08 -7.37 -11.36
N ALA A 10 14.29 -6.94 -10.99
CA ALA A 10 14.84 -7.26 -9.69
C ALA A 10 13.89 -6.65 -8.65
N ALA A 11 13.14 -7.49 -7.95
CA ALA A 11 12.42 -7.06 -6.77
C ALA A 11 13.48 -6.63 -5.75
N SER A 12 13.67 -5.33 -5.57
CA SER A 12 14.50 -4.80 -4.49
C SER A 12 13.97 -5.38 -3.19
N VAL A 13 14.81 -6.01 -2.38
CA VAL A 13 14.41 -6.49 -1.06
C VAL A 13 13.97 -5.27 -0.24
N VAL A 14 12.66 -5.16 -0.02
CA VAL A 14 12.06 -4.03 0.68
C VAL A 14 12.26 -4.25 2.17
N ASN A 15 13.09 -3.44 2.83
CA ASN A 15 13.20 -3.45 4.29
C ASN A 15 11.98 -2.75 4.90
N VAL A 16 10.87 -3.47 4.98
CA VAL A 16 9.55 -2.97 5.40
C VAL A 16 9.59 -2.20 6.74
N PRO A 17 10.26 -2.70 7.81
CA PRO A 17 10.38 -1.95 9.05
C PRO A 17 11.04 -0.58 8.89
N ALA A 18 12.12 -0.49 8.09
CA ALA A 18 12.81 0.77 7.87
C ALA A 18 11.95 1.79 7.11
N GLN A 19 11.18 1.33 6.11
CA GLN A 19 10.25 2.20 5.39
C GLN A 19 9.14 2.72 6.30
N ILE A 20 8.53 1.88 7.13
CA ILE A 20 7.51 2.31 8.09
C ILE A 20 8.11 3.30 9.10
N ASN A 21 9.34 3.06 9.58
CA ASN A 21 10.05 3.96 10.50
C ASN A 21 10.45 5.31 9.90
N SER A 22 10.45 5.43 8.57
CA SER A 22 10.70 6.71 7.88
C SER A 22 9.49 7.66 7.90
N ILE A 23 8.28 7.15 8.16
CA ILE A 23 7.08 7.98 8.31
C ILE A 23 7.19 8.71 9.66
N PRO A 24 7.05 10.04 9.74
CA PRO A 24 7.01 10.74 11.03
C PRO A 24 5.77 10.33 11.84
N MET A 25 5.77 10.43 13.17
CA MET A 25 4.55 10.28 13.97
C MET A 25 3.62 11.46 13.69
N LEU A 26 2.30 11.28 13.56
CA LEU A 26 1.39 12.41 13.35
C LEU A 26 1.38 13.35 14.57
N ASN A 27 1.59 14.64 14.35
CA ASN A 27 1.38 15.69 15.35
C ASN A 27 0.50 16.79 14.77
N GLY A 28 0.07 17.73 15.61
CA GLY A 28 -0.84 18.81 15.21
C GLY A 28 -0.27 19.82 14.20
N THR A 29 1.05 19.85 13.95
CA THR A 29 1.71 20.90 13.14
C THR A 29 2.18 20.42 11.78
N HIS A 30 2.34 19.11 11.55
CA HIS A 30 2.94 18.58 10.32
C HIS A 30 2.05 17.66 9.48
N PHE A 31 0.72 17.74 9.63
CA PHE A 31 -0.23 16.87 8.93
C PHE A 31 0.06 16.70 7.42
N LYS A 32 0.41 17.79 6.71
CA LYS A 32 0.75 17.74 5.29
C LYS A 32 1.97 16.85 5.00
N VAL A 33 3.05 17.02 5.77
CA VAL A 33 4.28 16.22 5.62
C VAL A 33 4.01 14.76 5.96
N TRP A 34 3.30 14.52 7.05
CA TRP A 34 2.90 13.17 7.46
C TRP A 34 2.06 12.47 6.38
N LYS A 35 1.02 13.14 5.87
CA LYS A 35 0.11 12.59 4.86
C LYS A 35 0.86 12.19 3.58
N GLU A 36 1.79 13.03 3.11
CA GLU A 36 2.57 12.72 1.92
C GLU A 36 3.56 11.57 2.17
N ALA A 37 4.23 11.53 3.32
CA ALA A 37 5.10 10.41 3.68
C ALA A 37 4.35 9.07 3.74
N VAL A 38 3.15 9.06 4.35
CA VAL A 38 2.26 7.88 4.39
C VAL A 38 1.92 7.39 2.98
N LYS A 39 1.49 8.30 2.09
CA LYS A 39 1.15 7.95 0.70
C LYS A 39 2.34 7.38 -0.08
N ILE A 40 3.52 7.98 0.06
CA ILE A 40 4.74 7.55 -0.64
C ILE A 40 5.14 6.15 -0.19
N VAL A 41 5.30 5.95 1.11
CA VAL A 41 5.74 4.65 1.67
C VAL A 41 4.76 3.54 1.32
N LEU A 42 3.45 3.77 1.54
CA LEU A 42 2.43 2.77 1.18
C LEU A 42 2.35 2.53 -0.34
N GLY A 43 2.60 3.55 -1.16
CA GLY A 43 2.68 3.41 -2.61
C GLY A 43 3.86 2.53 -3.04
N CYS A 44 5.03 2.69 -2.42
CA CYS A 44 6.20 1.84 -2.68
C CYS A 44 5.97 0.37 -2.27
N MET A 45 5.05 0.13 -1.33
CA MET A 45 4.71 -1.22 -0.84
C MET A 45 3.50 -1.84 -1.54
N ASP A 46 2.86 -1.14 -2.48
CA ASP A 46 1.58 -1.53 -3.09
C ASP A 46 0.45 -1.76 -2.06
N LEU A 47 0.44 -0.94 -1.01
CA LEU A 47 -0.53 -0.98 0.09
C LEU A 47 -1.41 0.26 0.16
N ASN A 48 -1.41 1.13 -0.86
CA ASN A 48 -2.16 2.39 -0.86
C ASN A 48 -3.54 2.30 -1.53
N LEU A 49 -4.02 1.09 -1.89
CA LEU A 49 -5.30 0.90 -2.57
C LEU A 49 -6.47 1.53 -1.80
N ALA A 50 -6.55 1.29 -0.49
CA ALA A 50 -7.59 1.84 0.38
C ALA A 50 -7.53 3.37 0.55
N LEU A 51 -6.41 4.00 0.19
CA LEU A 51 -6.27 5.47 0.19
C LEU A 51 -6.71 6.11 -1.12
N ARG A 52 -6.86 5.31 -2.18
CA ARG A 52 -7.11 5.77 -3.55
C ARG A 52 -8.51 5.42 -4.04
N VAL A 53 -9.09 4.36 -3.49
CA VAL A 53 -10.38 3.80 -3.90
C VAL A 53 -11.27 3.70 -2.67
N GLU A 54 -12.53 4.07 -2.84
CA GLU A 54 -13.57 3.90 -1.83
C GLU A 54 -13.74 2.41 -1.45
N GLU A 55 -14.33 2.17 -0.28
CA GLU A 55 -14.63 0.81 0.18
C GLU A 55 -15.51 0.07 -0.83
N PRO A 56 -15.07 -1.09 -1.34
CA PRO A 56 -15.82 -1.85 -2.32
C PRO A 56 -17.09 -2.44 -1.70
N ILE A 57 -18.19 -2.38 -2.45
CA ILE A 57 -19.46 -2.99 -2.04
C ILE A 57 -19.40 -4.50 -2.30
N PRO A 58 -19.64 -5.36 -1.29
CA PRO A 58 -19.69 -6.81 -1.48
C PRO A 58 -20.74 -7.18 -2.52
N THR A 59 -20.33 -7.91 -3.55
CA THR A 59 -21.21 -8.43 -4.61
C THR A 59 -20.83 -9.89 -4.91
N MET A 60 -21.77 -10.67 -5.43
CA MET A 60 -21.64 -12.12 -5.69
C MET A 60 -20.64 -12.50 -6.81
N ASP A 61 -19.92 -11.53 -7.38
CA ASP A 61 -18.95 -11.77 -8.45
C ASP A 61 -17.57 -12.09 -7.86
N ASN A 62 -17.02 -13.26 -8.22
CA ASN A 62 -15.71 -13.73 -7.76
C ASN A 62 -14.58 -12.74 -8.09
N LEU A 63 -14.68 -11.95 -9.16
CA LEU A 63 -13.70 -10.91 -9.48
C LEU A 63 -13.74 -9.75 -8.47
N GLN A 64 -14.89 -9.50 -7.87
CA GLN A 64 -15.06 -8.50 -6.81
C GLN A 64 -14.47 -9.00 -5.50
N GLU A 65 -14.59 -10.30 -5.18
CA GLU A 65 -14.00 -10.89 -3.99
C GLU A 65 -12.49 -10.63 -3.91
N VAL A 66 -11.75 -10.87 -5.00
CA VAL A 66 -10.30 -10.60 -5.06
C VAL A 66 -9.98 -9.10 -4.90
N LYS A 67 -10.84 -8.20 -5.39
CA LYS A 67 -10.67 -6.75 -5.21
C LYS A 67 -10.94 -6.33 -3.77
N ILE A 68 -11.97 -6.89 -3.15
CA ILE A 68 -12.34 -6.66 -1.76
C ILE A 68 -11.20 -7.12 -0.85
N GLU A 69 -10.70 -8.34 -1.01
CA GLU A 69 -9.60 -8.87 -0.20
C GLU A 69 -8.34 -7.99 -0.30
N LYS A 70 -7.98 -7.54 -1.51
CA LYS A 70 -6.85 -6.61 -1.71
C LYS A 70 -7.09 -5.27 -1.03
N TRP A 71 -8.30 -4.73 -1.11
CA TRP A 71 -8.66 -3.46 -0.47
C TRP A 71 -8.62 -3.60 1.05
N GLU A 72 -9.22 -4.65 1.61
CA GLU A 72 -9.23 -4.92 3.05
C GLU A 72 -7.83 -5.11 3.62
N ARG A 73 -6.97 -5.86 2.91
CA ARG A 73 -5.56 -6.02 3.28
C ARG A 73 -4.83 -4.67 3.29
N SER A 74 -5.03 -3.85 2.26
CA SER A 74 -4.47 -2.50 2.17
C SER A 74 -4.99 -1.62 3.32
N ASN A 75 -6.29 -1.61 3.60
CA ASN A 75 -6.91 -0.84 4.65
C ASN A 75 -6.37 -1.22 6.04
N ARG A 76 -6.31 -2.53 6.34
CA ARG A 76 -5.76 -3.05 7.59
C ARG A 76 -4.32 -2.58 7.84
N MET A 77 -3.47 -2.67 6.82
CA MET A 77 -2.07 -2.24 6.92
C MET A 77 -1.94 -0.71 7.07
N CYS A 78 -2.73 0.04 6.29
CA CYS A 78 -2.80 1.50 6.40
C CYS A 78 -3.14 1.93 7.83
N LEU A 79 -4.18 1.33 8.43
CA LEU A 79 -4.62 1.64 9.79
C LEU A 79 -3.56 1.30 10.84
N MET A 80 -2.86 0.18 10.71
CA MET A 80 -1.78 -0.18 11.63
C MET A 80 -0.64 0.84 11.61
N ILE A 81 -0.28 1.35 10.43
CA ILE A 81 0.79 2.34 10.27
C ILE A 81 0.36 3.72 10.77
N MET A 82 -0.88 4.15 10.47
CA MET A 82 -1.39 5.46 10.89
C MET A 82 -1.60 5.57 12.41
N LYS A 83 -1.86 4.46 13.08
CA LYS A 83 -2.09 4.40 14.54
C LYS A 83 -0.80 4.24 15.36
N ARG A 84 0.37 4.19 14.72
CA ARG A 84 1.66 4.09 15.42
C ARG A 84 2.04 5.41 16.06
#